data_AF-A0A7C5TLQ7-F1
#
_entry.id   AF-A0A7C5TLQ7-F1
#
_cell.length_a   1.000
_cell.length_b   1.000
_cell.length_c   1.000
_cell.angle_alpha   90.00
_cell.angle_beta   90.00
_cell.angle_gamma   90.00
#
_symmetry.space_group_name_H-M   'P 1'
#
loop_
_entity.id
_entity.type
_entity.pdbx_description
1 polymer ?
#
loop_
_entity_poly.entity_id
_entity_poly.type
_entity_poly.pdbx_seq_one_letter_code
_entity_poly.pdbx_strand_id
1 'polypeptide(L)'
;MTAKAQAGDTFDTVKLAVAVLVLAGGVVAFYWYGEQPLALRVAGLLAVAAVSVGIASQTDVGRRAWRFIGEARAEVRKVVWPTRQETLQTTLAVLLMVILVGIFLWLLDMFLLWAVKLLTGQGG
;
A
#
# COMPACT_ATOMS: atom_id res chain seq x y z
N MET A 1 18.47 -21.05 5.30
CA MET A 1 18.07 -22.47 5.29
C MET A 1 17.57 -22.78 6.69
N THR A 2 16.28 -22.76 7.01
CA THR A 2 15.28 -23.74 6.58
C THR A 2 13.88 -23.14 6.73
N ALA A 3 13.12 -23.18 5.64
CA ALA A 3 11.67 -23.03 5.68
C ALA A 3 11.09 -24.23 6.43
N LYS A 4 10.86 -24.11 7.73
CA LYS A 4 9.79 -24.86 8.37
C LYS A 4 8.51 -24.06 8.12
N ALA A 5 7.90 -24.31 6.96
CA ALA A 5 6.44 -24.30 6.89
C ALA A 5 5.99 -25.32 7.95
N GLN A 6 5.81 -24.81 9.16
CA GLN A 6 5.22 -25.51 10.28
C GLN A 6 3.88 -26.00 9.73
N ALA A 7 3.76 -27.31 9.51
CA ALA A 7 2.56 -27.93 9.00
C ALA A 7 1.41 -27.39 9.84
N GLY A 8 0.61 -26.50 9.24
CA GLY A 8 -0.66 -26.13 9.83
C GLY A 8 -1.43 -27.41 10.02
N ASP A 9 -2.16 -27.51 11.13
CA ASP A 9 -3.09 -28.60 11.34
C ASP A 9 -3.84 -28.84 10.02
N THR A 10 -3.91 -30.09 9.56
CA THR A 10 -4.47 -30.41 8.23
C THR A 10 -5.87 -29.81 8.09
N PHE A 11 -6.58 -29.74 9.23
CA PHE A 11 -7.88 -29.12 9.39
C PHE A 11 -7.91 -27.62 9.07
N ASP A 12 -6.88 -26.85 9.45
CA ASP A 12 -6.79 -25.42 9.17
C ASP A 12 -6.49 -25.14 7.70
N THR A 13 -5.65 -25.97 7.08
CA THR A 13 -5.38 -25.90 5.64
C THR A 13 -6.65 -26.20 4.84
N VAL A 14 -7.43 -27.20 5.27
CA VAL A 14 -8.72 -27.55 4.67
C VAL A 14 -9.72 -26.40 4.82
N LYS A 15 -9.86 -25.78 6.01
CA LYS A 15 -10.74 -24.62 6.19
C LYS A 15 -10.38 -23.44 5.30
N LEU A 16 -9.08 -23.16 5.14
CA LEU A 16 -8.61 -22.12 4.23
C LEU A 16 -8.93 -22.45 2.77
N ALA A 17 -8.71 -23.70 2.34
CA ALA A 17 -9.07 -24.14 1.00
C ALA A 17 -10.59 -24.01 0.77
N VAL A 18 -11.41 -24.39 1.75
CA VAL A 18 -12.88 -24.23 1.70
C VAL A 18 -13.27 -22.76 1.61
N ALA A 19 -12.67 -21.87 2.40
CA ALA A 19 -12.94 -20.43 2.31
C ALA A 19 -12.63 -19.89 0.90
N VAL A 20 -11.48 -20.26 0.33
CA VAL A 20 -11.10 -19.85 -1.03
C VAL A 20 -12.09 -20.39 -2.07
N LEU A 21 -12.50 -21.65 -1.95
CA LEU A 21 -13.48 -22.25 -2.86
C LEU A 21 -14.86 -21.59 -2.75
N VAL A 22 -15.31 -21.26 -1.53
CA VAL A 22 -16.56 -20.54 -1.29
C VAL A 22 -16.51 -19.16 -1.93
N LEU A 23 -15.40 -18.42 -1.78
CA LEU A 23 -15.23 -17.11 -2.37
C LEU A 23 -15.19 -17.17 -3.90
N ALA A 24 -14.42 -18.11 -4.47
CA ALA A 24 -14.35 -18.34 -5.91
C ALA A 24 -15.71 -18.73 -6.48
N GLY A 25 -16.44 -19.61 -5.80
CA GLY A 25 -17.82 -19.98 -6.15
C GLY A 25 -18.76 -18.78 -6.13
N GLY A 26 -18.64 -17.88 -5.15
CA GLY A 26 -19.39 -16.63 -5.09
C GLY A 26 -19.11 -15.69 -6.26
N VAL A 27 -17.84 -15.58 -6.67
CA VAL A 27 -17.44 -14.78 -7.86
C VAL A 27 -17.98 -15.41 -9.14
N VAL A 28 -17.88 -16.73 -9.30
CA VAL A 28 -18.43 -17.43 -10.46
C VAL A 28 -19.95 -17.27 -10.52
N ALA A 29 -20.64 -17.43 -9.40
CA ALA A 29 -22.08 -17.19 -9.31
C ALA A 29 -22.43 -15.74 -9.66
N PHE A 30 -21.63 -14.76 -9.21
CA PHE A 30 -21.81 -13.36 -9.60
C PHE A 30 -21.79 -13.20 -11.12
N TYR A 31 -20.87 -13.83 -11.86
CA TYR A 31 -20.82 -13.76 -13.32
C TYR A 31 -21.95 -14.54 -14.00
N TRP A 32 -22.30 -15.73 -13.49
CA TRP A 32 -23.35 -16.58 -14.07
C TRP A 32 -24.73 -15.94 -13.96
N TYR A 33 -25.07 -15.33 -12.82
CA TYR A 33 -26.33 -14.62 -12.61
C TYR A 33 -26.32 -13.20 -13.21
N GLY A 34 -25.69 -13.06 -14.39
CA GLY A 34 -25.51 -11.80 -15.12
C GLY A 34 -26.82 -11.03 -15.38
N GLU A 35 -27.92 -11.75 -15.55
CA GLU A 35 -29.23 -11.22 -15.91
C GLU A 35 -30.06 -10.67 -14.73
N GLN A 36 -29.62 -10.90 -13.49
CA GLN A 36 -30.27 -10.38 -12.30
C GLN A 36 -29.88 -8.91 -12.03
N PRO A 37 -30.73 -8.12 -11.36
CA PRO A 37 -30.40 -6.73 -11.06
C PRO A 37 -29.14 -6.64 -10.19
N LEU A 38 -28.31 -5.63 -10.47
CA LEU A 38 -26.98 -5.43 -9.88
C LEU A 38 -27.00 -5.52 -8.34
N ALA A 39 -28.00 -4.94 -7.70
CA ALA A 39 -28.13 -4.91 -6.25
C ALA A 39 -28.16 -6.31 -5.61
N LEU A 40 -28.90 -7.25 -6.19
CA LEU A 40 -28.98 -8.63 -5.67
C LEU A 40 -27.65 -9.37 -5.81
N ARG A 41 -26.95 -9.17 -6.94
CA ARG A 41 -25.65 -9.81 -7.19
C ARG A 41 -24.58 -9.30 -6.22
N VAL A 42 -24.50 -7.99 -6.02
CA VAL A 42 -23.54 -7.39 -5.08
C VAL A 42 -23.88 -7.79 -3.65
N ALA A 43 -25.15 -7.77 -3.25
CA ALA A 43 -25.56 -8.23 -1.92
C ALA A 43 -25.19 -9.70 -1.69
N GLY A 44 -25.44 -10.58 -2.66
CA GLY A 44 -25.04 -11.98 -2.60
C GLY A 44 -23.52 -12.17 -2.51
N LEU A 45 -22.75 -11.42 -3.31
CA LEU A 45 -21.29 -11.46 -3.27
C LEU A 45 -20.75 -11.00 -1.90
N LEU A 46 -21.30 -9.92 -1.34
CA LEU A 46 -20.93 -9.44 -0.01
C LEU A 46 -21.26 -10.47 1.07
N ALA A 47 -22.40 -11.15 0.98
CA ALA A 47 -22.77 -12.22 1.90
C ALA A 47 -21.79 -13.41 1.81
N VAL A 48 -21.45 -13.85 0.60
CA VAL A 48 -20.47 -14.93 0.40
C VAL A 48 -19.07 -14.52 0.88
N ALA A 49 -18.66 -13.30 0.60
CA ALA A 49 -17.40 -12.75 1.09
C ALA A 49 -17.36 -12.71 2.63
N ALA A 50 -18.45 -12.29 3.28
CA ALA A 50 -18.56 -12.29 4.73
C ALA A 50 -18.45 -13.71 5.32
N VAL A 51 -19.11 -14.70 4.70
CA VAL A 51 -19.01 -16.12 5.10
C VAL A 51 -17.58 -16.64 4.93
N SER A 52 -16.96 -16.37 3.78
CA SER A 52 -15.58 -16.76 3.51
C SER A 52 -14.59 -16.15 4.52
N VAL A 53 -14.74 -14.85 4.83
CA VAL A 53 -13.93 -14.17 5.85
C VAL A 53 -14.19 -14.77 7.24
N GLY A 54 -15.44 -15.09 7.56
CA GLY A 54 -15.82 -15.79 8.80
C GLY A 54 -15.10 -17.12 8.95
N ILE A 55 -15.09 -17.94 7.90
CA ILE A 55 -14.38 -19.23 7.87
C ILE A 55 -12.86 -19.01 8.00
N ALA A 56 -12.29 -18.08 7.22
CA ALA A 56 -10.86 -17.80 7.24
C ALA A 56 -10.38 -17.25 8.59
N SER A 57 -11.19 -16.44 9.28
CA SER A 57 -10.87 -15.85 10.58
C SER A 57 -10.75 -16.86 11.72
N GLN A 58 -11.41 -18.02 11.60
CA GLN A 58 -11.36 -19.10 12.58
C GLN A 58 -10.06 -19.92 12.51
N THR A 59 -9.24 -19.73 11.49
CA THR A 59 -7.97 -20.44 11.26
C THR A 59 -6.81 -19.76 11.99
N ASP A 60 -5.71 -20.48 12.21
CA ASP A 60 -4.50 -19.93 12.82
C ASP A 60 -3.92 -18.75 12.04
N VAL A 61 -4.06 -18.73 10.72
CA VAL A 61 -3.66 -17.59 9.88
C VAL A 61 -4.53 -16.37 10.18
N GLY A 62 -5.85 -16.54 10.22
CA GLY A 62 -6.80 -15.47 10.54
C GLY A 62 -6.63 -14.91 11.95
N ARG A 63 -6.41 -15.77 12.93
CA ARG A 63 -6.17 -15.37 14.33
C ARG A 63 -4.84 -14.63 14.49
N ARG A 64 -3.79 -15.04 13.78
CA ARG A 64 -2.50 -14.33 13.75
C ARG A 64 -2.64 -12.94 13.13
N ALA A 65 -3.37 -12.80 12.03
CA ALA A 65 -3.64 -11.50 11.41
C ALA A 65 -4.39 -10.56 12.38
N TRP A 66 -5.41 -11.07 13.09
CA TRP A 66 -6.12 -10.27 14.10
C TRP A 66 -5.23 -9.81 15.25
N ARG A 67 -4.38 -10.69 15.77
CA ARG A 67 -3.39 -10.33 16.80
C ARG A 67 -2.41 -9.28 16.28
N PHE A 68 -1.90 -9.45 15.05
CA PHE A 68 -1.00 -8.51 14.39
C PHE A 68 -1.62 -7.11 14.27
N ILE A 69 -2.90 -6.99 13.93
CA ILE A 69 -3.59 -5.68 13.88
C ILE A 69 -3.61 -5.03 15.28
N GLY A 70 -3.86 -5.81 16.33
CA GLY A 70 -3.83 -5.34 17.72
C GLY A 70 -2.44 -4.85 18.12
N GLU A 71 -1.41 -5.63 17.82
CA GLU A 71 0.00 -5.30 18.07
C GLU A 71 0.45 -4.07 17.27
N ALA A 72 0.11 -3.99 15.98
CA ALA A 72 0.41 -2.83 15.14
C ALA A 72 -0.25 -1.56 15.67
N ARG A 73 -1.50 -1.63 16.14
CA ARG A 73 -2.17 -0.49 16.77
C ARG A 73 -1.49 -0.07 18.08
N ALA A 74 -1.01 -1.04 18.87
CA ALA A 74 -0.26 -0.75 20.09
C ALA A 74 1.09 -0.08 19.76
N GLU A 75 1.76 -0.49 18.69
CA GLU A 75 3.03 0.10 18.25
C GLU A 75 2.88 1.50 17.67
N VAL A 76 1.84 1.73 16.86
CA VAL A 76 1.51 3.06 16.32
C VAL A 76 1.26 4.08 17.44
N ARG A 77 0.75 3.63 18.61
CA ARG A 77 0.59 4.50 19.78
C ARG A 77 1.91 4.88 20.46
N LYS A 78 2.99 4.12 20.25
CA LYS A 78 4.33 4.45 20.73
C LYS A 78 5.06 5.41 19.80
N VAL A 79 4.56 5.60 18.58
CA VAL A 79 5.13 6.57 17.63
C VAL A 79 4.91 7.97 18.18
N VAL A 80 6.01 8.63 18.53
CA VAL A 80 6.03 10.04 18.84
C VAL A 80 5.95 10.79 17.52
N TRP A 81 4.77 11.32 17.20
CA TRP A 81 4.60 12.15 16.03
C TRP A 81 5.34 13.48 16.23
N PRO A 82 6.11 13.93 15.24
CA PRO A 82 6.89 15.14 15.37
C PRO A 82 5.99 16.33 15.65
N THR A 83 6.47 17.26 16.47
CA THR A 83 5.73 18.49 16.73
C THR A 83 5.70 19.36 15.48
N ARG A 84 4.75 20.31 15.42
CA ARG A 84 4.69 21.28 14.30
C ARG A 84 6.01 22.05 14.13
N GLN A 85 6.72 22.31 15.23
CA GLN A 85 8.00 23.01 15.21
C GLN A 85 9.10 22.17 14.57
N GLU A 86 9.24 20.90 14.94
CA GLU A 86 10.23 19.98 14.34
C GLU A 86 9.94 19.77 12.86
N THR A 87 8.67 19.57 12.50
CA THR A 87 8.22 19.39 11.11
C THR A 87 8.58 20.61 10.26
N LEU A 88 8.33 21.82 10.77
CA LEU A 88 8.66 23.05 10.07
C LEU A 88 10.17 23.26 9.96
N GLN A 89 10.94 22.92 11.00
CA GLN A 89 12.40 23.04 10.96
C GLN A 89 13.00 22.15 9.87
N THR A 90 12.58 20.88 9.79
CA THR A 90 13.06 19.97 8.75
C THR A 90 12.60 20.42 7.36
N THR A 91 11.34 20.85 7.22
CA THR A 91 10.81 21.35 5.94
C THR A 91 11.56 22.60 5.46
N LEU A 92 11.83 23.54 6.36
CA LEU A 92 12.58 24.77 6.06
C LEU A 92 14.02 24.45 5.66
N ALA A 93 14.68 23.50 6.35
CA ALA A 93 16.02 23.07 6.00
C ALA A 93 16.08 22.47 4.58
N VAL A 94 15.11 21.60 4.23
CA VAL A 94 15.01 21.04 2.87
C VAL A 94 14.72 22.13 1.85
N LEU A 95 13.81 23.06 2.16
CA LEU A 95 13.46 24.17 1.27
C LEU A 95 14.69 25.06 0.96
N LEU A 96 15.47 25.40 1.98
CA LEU A 96 16.71 26.17 1.82
C LEU A 96 17.72 25.43 0.94
N MET A 97 17.90 24.12 1.15
CA MET A 97 18.78 23.31 0.32
C MET A 97 18.32 23.29 -1.14
N VAL A 98 17.02 23.13 -1.40
CA VAL A 98 16.46 23.15 -2.77
C VAL A 98 16.66 24.50 -3.44
N ILE A 99 16.44 25.61 -2.72
CA ILE A 99 16.68 26.97 -3.23
C ILE A 99 18.16 27.18 -3.57
N LEU A 100 19.08 26.76 -2.70
CA LEU A 100 20.52 26.89 -2.93
C LEU A 100 20.96 26.13 -4.18
N VAL A 101 20.54 24.86 -4.31
CA VAL A 101 20.84 24.05 -5.49
C VAL A 101 20.18 24.65 -6.74
N GLY A 102 18.94 25.12 -6.64
CA GLY A 102 18.23 25.77 -7.75
C GLY A 102 18.95 27.02 -8.26
N ILE A 103 19.43 27.89 -7.36
CA ILE A 103 20.21 29.08 -7.73
C ILE A 103 21.54 28.68 -8.37
N PHE A 104 22.23 27.69 -7.80
CA PHE A 104 23.51 27.21 -8.34
C PHE A 104 23.35 26.69 -9.78
N LEU A 105 22.35 25.83 -10.02
CA LEU A 105 22.06 25.31 -11.35
C LEU A 105 21.66 26.44 -12.31
N TRP A 106 20.80 27.35 -11.88
CA TRP A 106 20.40 28.50 -12.70
C TRP A 106 21.58 29.38 -13.13
N LEU A 107 22.53 29.65 -12.22
CA LEU A 107 23.76 30.38 -12.54
C LEU A 107 24.64 29.61 -13.52
N LEU A 108 24.77 28.30 -13.32
CA LEU A 108 25.52 27.43 -14.24
C LEU A 108 24.89 27.44 -15.63
N ASP A 109 23.57 27.32 -15.74
CA ASP A 109 22.85 27.39 -17.01
C ASP A 109 23.09 28.73 -17.72
N MET A 110 23.00 29.86 -17.00
CA MET A 110 23.28 31.18 -17.56
C MET A 110 24.72 31.31 -18.05
N PHE A 111 25.68 30.79 -17.29
CA PHE A 111 27.09 30.78 -17.65
C PHE A 111 27.37 29.91 -18.89
N LEU A 112 26.80 28.70 -18.93
CA LEU A 112 26.93 27.79 -20.07
C LEU A 112 26.29 28.39 -21.32
N LEU A 113 25.11 28.99 -21.22
CA LEU A 113 24.44 29.66 -22.35
C LEU A 113 25.27 30.84 -22.88
N TRP A 114 25.87 31.64 -21.99
CA TRP A 114 26.77 32.71 -22.39
C TRP A 114 28.01 32.17 -23.12
N ALA A 115 28.66 31.13 -22.57
CA ALA A 115 29.83 30.51 -23.17
C ALA A 115 29.52 29.91 -24.56
N VAL A 116 28.39 29.22 -24.70
CA VAL A 116 27.95 28.65 -25.99
C VAL A 116 27.66 29.75 -27.02
N LYS A 117 26.99 30.85 -26.63
CA LYS A 117 26.73 31.98 -27.54
C LYS A 117 28.01 32.63 -28.04
N LEU A 118 29.00 32.78 -27.15
CA LEU A 118 30.32 33.30 -27.50
C LEU A 118 31.04 32.39 -28.49
N LEU A 119 31.05 31.08 -28.24
CA LEU A 119 31.71 30.09 -29.11
C LEU A 119 31.01 29.90 -30.47
N THR A 120 29.68 30.03 -30.51
CA THR A 120 28.89 29.82 -31.75
C THR A 120 28.77 31.10 -32.58
N GLY A 121 29.34 32.23 -32.15
CA GLY A 121 29.30 33.49 -32.88
C GLY A 121 27.90 34.12 -33.00
N GLN A 122 26.92 33.63 -32.22
CA GLN A 122 25.55 34.18 -32.14
C GLN A 122 25.43 35.34 -31.13
N GLY A 123 26.55 35.83 -30.58
CA GLY A 123 26.59 36.92 -29.62
C GLY A 123 26.66 38.30 -30.28
N GLY A 124 25.52 38.79 -30.76
CA GLY A 124 25.21 40.17 -31.14
C GLY A 124 23.78 40.49 -30.74
#